data_AF-A0A3D0XBK2-F1
#
_entry.id   AF-A0A3D0XBK2-F1
#
_cell.length_a   1.000
_cell.length_b   1.000
_cell.length_c   1.000
_cell.angle_alpha   90.00
_cell.angle_beta   90.00
_cell.angle_gamma   90.00
#
_symmetry.space_group_name_H-M   'P 1'
#
loop_
_entity.id
_entity.type
_entity.pdbx_description
1 polymer ?
#
loop_
_entity_poly.entity_id
_entity_poly.type
_entity_poly.pdbx_seq_one_letter_code
_entity_poly.pdbx_strand_id
1 'polypeptide(L)'
;FGGAASNVAMHGIADVGLARVVAGVIFPVGLMLVVFTGSELFTGNCLMIIPTLEKKIKISSMIKNLVTVYISNFVGALIIDLLITFSGQLNYSNGGLGAFTIKVALAKTTINPATAIVSGILCNILVCLAIVMATAST
;
A
#
# COMPACT_ATOMS: atom_id res chain seq x y z
N PHE A 1 3.81 -6.57 -2.60
CA PHE A 1 3.86 -6.98 -4.02
C PHE A 1 3.24 -5.95 -4.97
N GLY A 2 1.99 -5.47 -4.76
CA GLY A 2 1.31 -4.53 -5.68
C GLY A 2 2.12 -3.29 -6.08
N GLY A 3 2.82 -2.66 -5.13
CA GLY A 3 3.73 -1.54 -5.42
C GLY A 3 4.88 -1.90 -6.37
N ALA A 4 5.52 -3.06 -6.17
CA ALA A 4 6.61 -3.52 -7.02
C ALA A 4 6.12 -3.82 -8.45
N ALA A 5 4.98 -4.51 -8.58
CA ALA A 5 4.37 -4.80 -9.87
C ALA A 5 4.00 -3.51 -10.63
N SER A 6 3.41 -2.52 -9.93
CA SER A 6 3.10 -1.22 -10.54
C SER A 6 4.35 -0.47 -11.00
N ASN A 7 5.47 -0.59 -10.27
CA ASN A 7 6.74 0.03 -10.64
C ASN A 7 7.32 -0.58 -11.93
N VAL A 8 7.31 -1.91 -12.04
CA VAL A 8 7.74 -2.66 -13.24
C VAL A 8 6.90 -2.31 -14.45
N ALA A 9 5.62 -2.02 -14.26
CA ALA A 9 4.74 -1.71 -15.37
C ALA A 9 4.92 -0.27 -15.88
N MET A 10 5.28 0.68 -15.01
CA MET A 10 5.33 2.10 -15.36
C MET A 10 6.73 2.66 -15.59
N HIS A 11 7.82 1.97 -15.19
CA HIS A 11 9.17 2.58 -15.17
C HIS A 11 9.68 3.02 -16.54
N GLY A 12 9.21 2.38 -17.62
CA GLY A 12 9.60 2.70 -18.99
C GLY A 12 8.66 3.66 -19.73
N ILE A 13 7.58 4.12 -19.09
CA ILE A 13 6.57 4.96 -19.74
C ILE A 13 6.96 6.43 -19.61
N ALA A 14 7.21 7.10 -20.73
CA ALA A 14 7.61 8.50 -20.75
C ALA A 14 6.46 9.46 -20.39
N ASP A 15 5.24 9.17 -20.85
CA ASP A 15 4.07 9.98 -20.52
C ASP A 15 3.64 9.74 -19.06
N VAL A 16 3.65 10.81 -18.26
CA VAL A 16 3.36 10.74 -16.83
C VAL A 16 1.92 10.32 -16.57
N GLY A 17 0.96 10.78 -17.37
CA GLY A 17 -0.45 10.45 -17.21
C GLY A 17 -0.68 8.96 -17.41
N LEU A 18 -0.19 8.42 -18.53
CA LEU A 18 -0.27 7.01 -18.87
C LEU A 18 0.47 6.15 -17.84
N ALA A 19 1.67 6.56 -17.40
CA ALA A 19 2.43 5.85 -16.37
C ALA A 19 1.63 5.71 -15.08
N ARG A 20 0.96 6.79 -14.64
CA ARG A 20 0.14 6.79 -13.42
C ARG A 20 -1.15 6.00 -13.57
N VAL A 21 -1.77 6.01 -14.75
CA VAL A 21 -2.96 5.18 -15.03
C VAL A 21 -2.59 3.70 -14.96
N VAL A 22 -1.51 3.28 -15.64
CA VAL A 22 -1.04 1.88 -15.62
C VAL A 22 -0.72 1.43 -14.20
N ALA A 23 0.01 2.24 -13.45
CA ALA A 23 0.30 1.95 -12.05
C ALA A 23 -0.98 1.86 -11.20
N GLY A 24 -1.93 2.77 -11.42
CA GLY A 24 -3.21 2.81 -10.70
C GLY A 24 -4.13 1.62 -10.97
N VAL A 25 -4.04 1.00 -12.16
CA VAL A 25 -4.79 -0.23 -12.50
C VAL A 25 -4.15 -1.47 -11.86
N ILE A 26 -2.82 -1.51 -11.76
CA ILE A 26 -2.09 -2.69 -11.28
C ILE A 26 -1.96 -2.69 -9.75
N PHE A 27 -1.79 -1.53 -9.13
CA PHE A 27 -1.59 -1.40 -7.68
C PHE A 27 -2.69 -2.08 -6.83
N PRO A 28 -4.00 -1.96 -7.15
CA PRO A 28 -5.08 -2.58 -6.40
C PRO A 28 -5.02 -4.10 -6.30
N VAL A 29 -4.25 -4.80 -7.15
CA VAL A 29 -4.05 -6.25 -7.05
C VAL A 29 -3.49 -6.63 -5.68
N GLY A 30 -2.63 -5.78 -5.09
CA GLY A 30 -2.15 -5.98 -3.73
C GLY A 30 -3.28 -5.97 -2.69
N LEU A 31 -4.23 -5.05 -2.82
CA LEU A 31 -5.40 -4.97 -1.94
C LEU A 31 -6.35 -6.15 -2.16
N MET A 32 -6.57 -6.57 -3.41
CA MET A 32 -7.39 -7.75 -3.73
C MET A 32 -6.84 -9.02 -3.06
N LEU A 33 -5.52 -9.22 -3.09
CA LEU A 33 -4.89 -10.37 -2.43
C LEU A 33 -5.12 -10.35 -0.92
N VAL A 34 -5.03 -9.18 -0.27
CA VAL A 34 -5.32 -9.04 1.16
C VAL A 34 -6.76 -9.45 1.45
N VAL A 35 -7.71 -8.92 0.68
CA VAL A 35 -9.15 -9.20 0.87
C VAL A 35 -9.47 -10.68 0.64
N PHE A 36 -9.01 -11.28 -0.46
CA PHE A 36 -9.32 -12.67 -0.80
C PHE A 36 -8.64 -13.70 0.10
N THR A 37 -7.46 -13.38 0.65
CA THR A 37 -6.78 -14.27 1.60
C THR A 37 -7.26 -14.09 3.04
N GLY A 38 -8.12 -13.11 3.30
CA GLY A 38 -8.52 -12.74 4.67
C GLY A 38 -7.34 -12.22 5.51
N SER A 39 -6.33 -11.64 4.85
CA SER A 39 -5.18 -11.07 5.56
C SER A 39 -5.53 -9.72 6.19
N GLU A 40 -4.81 -9.36 7.25
CA GLU A 40 -4.99 -8.09 7.95
C GLU A 40 -4.09 -7.00 7.34
N LEU A 41 -4.68 -5.82 7.07
CA LEU A 41 -3.97 -4.66 6.52
C LEU A 41 -4.29 -3.44 7.36
N PHE A 42 -3.24 -2.76 7.85
CA PHE A 42 -3.36 -1.64 8.79
C PHE A 42 -4.39 -0.58 8.37
N THR A 43 -4.36 -0.18 7.09
CA THR A 43 -5.26 0.85 6.54
C THR A 43 -6.72 0.41 6.53
N GLY A 44 -7.01 -0.86 6.24
CA GLY A 44 -8.37 -1.41 6.34
C GLY A 44 -8.83 -1.53 7.79
N ASN A 45 -7.93 -1.96 8.67
CA ASN A 45 -8.15 -2.10 10.10
C ASN A 45 -8.50 -0.78 10.81
N CYS A 46 -8.17 0.37 10.22
CA CYS A 46 -8.63 1.67 10.71
C CYS A 46 -10.16 1.78 10.81
N LEU A 47 -10.93 0.99 10.05
CA LEU A 47 -12.40 0.95 10.14
C LEU A 47 -12.92 0.44 11.49
N MET A 48 -12.08 -0.22 12.30
CA MET A 48 -12.41 -0.56 13.70
C MET A 48 -12.76 0.67 14.54
N ILE A 49 -12.44 1.89 14.11
CA ILE A 49 -12.88 3.10 14.80
C ILE A 49 -14.41 3.16 14.94
N ILE A 50 -15.17 2.66 13.96
CA ILE A 50 -16.64 2.66 13.97
C ILE A 50 -17.18 1.82 15.15
N PRO A 51 -16.90 0.51 15.25
CA PRO A 51 -17.36 -0.29 16.39
C PRO A 51 -16.73 0.14 17.73
N THR A 52 -15.58 0.84 17.71
CA THR A 52 -15.00 1.44 18.92
C THR A 52 -15.85 2.59 19.43
N LEU A 53 -16.29 3.48 18.55
CA LEU A 53 -17.20 4.59 18.89
C LEU A 53 -18.58 4.10 19.31
N GLU A 54 -19.04 2.99 18.74
CA GLU A 54 -20.26 2.28 19.16
C GLU A 54 -20.10 1.51 20.48
N LYS A 55 -18.92 1.56 21.11
CA LYS A 55 -18.58 0.84 22.35
C LYS A 55 -18.69 -0.68 22.27
N LYS A 56 -18.68 -1.25 21.06
CA LYS A 56 -18.65 -2.70 20.82
C LYS A 56 -17.26 -3.27 21.07
N ILE A 57 -16.21 -2.47 20.87
CA ILE A 57 -14.83 -2.83 21.18
C ILE A 57 -14.16 -1.75 22.05
N LYS A 58 -13.23 -2.18 22.91
CA LYS A 58 -12.44 -1.26 23.73
C LYS A 58 -11.38 -0.56 22.87
N ILE A 59 -11.15 0.72 23.13
CA ILE A 59 -10.08 1.51 22.49
C ILE A 59 -8.72 0.83 22.66
N SER A 60 -8.44 0.24 23.83
CA SER A 60 -7.19 -0.49 24.08
C SER A 60 -7.02 -1.70 23.16
N SER A 61 -8.09 -2.44 22.88
CA SER A 61 -8.07 -3.57 21.94
C SER A 61 -7.82 -3.09 20.52
N MET A 62 -8.46 -1.98 20.10
CA MET A 62 -8.24 -1.38 18.79
C MET A 62 -6.77 -0.97 18.61
N ILE A 63 -6.20 -0.22 19.57
CA ILE A 63 -4.80 0.23 19.50
C ILE A 63 -3.85 -0.96 19.47
N LYS A 64 -4.07 -1.98 20.31
CA LYS A 64 -3.25 -3.19 20.31
C LYS A 64 -3.28 -3.90 18.95
N ASN A 65 -4.46 -4.01 18.33
CA ASN A 65 -4.60 -4.59 17.01
C ASN A 65 -3.85 -3.76 15.95
N LEU A 66 -4.11 -2.44 15.90
CA LEU A 66 -3.47 -1.53 14.95
C LEU A 66 -1.94 -1.57 15.03
N VAL A 67 -1.37 -1.57 16.23
CA VAL A 67 0.08 -1.67 16.42
C VAL A 67 0.62 -3.03 15.95
N THR A 68 -0.07 -4.12 16.28
CA THR A 68 0.33 -5.48 15.88
C THR A 68 0.33 -5.62 14.36
N VAL A 69 -0.75 -5.18 13.71
CA VAL A 69 -0.90 -5.24 12.25
C VAL A 69 0.12 -4.32 11.58
N TYR A 70 0.35 -3.11 12.09
CA TYR A 70 1.36 -2.20 11.54
C TYR A 70 2.76 -2.84 11.52
N ILE A 71 3.20 -3.42 12.65
CA ILE A 71 4.51 -4.07 12.75
C ILE A 71 4.58 -5.28 11.81
N SER A 72 3.55 -6.12 11.77
CA SER A 72 3.55 -7.29 10.89
C SER A 72 3.57 -6.91 9.40
N ASN A 73 2.83 -5.87 9.02
CA ASN A 73 2.82 -5.33 7.66
C ASN A 73 4.20 -4.77 7.27
N PHE A 74 4.88 -4.08 8.21
CA PHE A 74 6.23 -3.60 8.00
C PHE A 74 7.23 -4.75 7.80
N VAL A 75 7.19 -5.77 8.66
CA VAL A 75 8.05 -6.97 8.52
C VAL A 75 7.78 -7.69 7.19
N GLY A 76 6.51 -7.88 6.82
CA GLY A 76 6.13 -8.46 5.54
C GLY A 76 6.64 -7.65 4.35
N ALA A 77 6.58 -6.32 4.43
CA ALA A 77 7.13 -5.44 3.39
C ALA A 77 8.65 -5.59 3.24
N LEU A 78 9.40 -5.69 4.35
CA LEU A 78 10.84 -5.93 4.33
C LEU A 78 11.20 -7.29 3.72
N ILE A 79 10.44 -8.34 4.05
CA ILE A 79 10.65 -9.68 3.47
C ILE A 79 10.48 -9.61 1.95
N ILE A 80 9.42 -8.97 1.46
CA ILE A 80 9.18 -8.82 0.03
C ILE A 80 10.28 -7.98 -0.64
N ASP A 81 10.75 -6.91 0.00
CA ASP A 81 11.83 -6.06 -0.52
C ASP A 81 13.15 -6.83 -0.67
N LEU A 82 13.51 -7.65 0.32
CA LEU A 82 14.66 -8.55 0.24
C LEU A 82 14.52 -9.56 -0.90
N LEU A 83 13.34 -10.20 -1.02
CA LEU A 83 13.08 -11.16 -2.10
C LEU A 83 13.19 -10.51 -3.49
N ILE A 84 12.70 -9.28 -3.66
CA ILE A 84 12.82 -8.53 -4.93
C ILE A 84 14.28 -8.14 -5.23
N THR A 85 15.04 -7.78 -4.19
CA THR A 85 16.44 -7.42 -4.33
C THR A 85 17.27 -8.64 -4.77
N PHE A 86 17.06 -9.79 -4.12
CA PHE A 86 17.77 -11.03 -4.44
C PHE A 86 17.25 -11.76 -5.69
N SER A 87 16.05 -11.44 -6.17
CA SER A 87 15.55 -12.00 -7.44
C SER A 87 16.24 -11.42 -8.68
N GLY A 88 17.03 -10.34 -8.54
CA GLY A 88 17.66 -9.64 -9.66
C GLY A 88 16.70 -8.74 -10.43
N GLN A 89 15.43 -8.64 -10.03
CA GLN A 89 14.41 -7.86 -10.72
C GLN A 89 14.80 -6.39 -10.86
N LEU A 90 15.48 -5.79 -9.89
CA LEU A 90 15.90 -4.38 -9.95
C LEU A 90 16.91 -4.10 -11.09
N ASN A 91 17.57 -5.13 -11.63
CA ASN A 91 18.45 -4.99 -12.80
C ASN A 91 17.69 -4.97 -14.14
N TYR A 92 16.36 -5.04 -14.11
CA TYR A 92 15.55 -4.96 -15.32
C TYR A 92 15.78 -3.65 -16.08
N SER A 93 15.75 -3.74 -17.42
CA SER A 93 16.14 -2.64 -18.32
C SER A 93 17.56 -2.13 -18.05
N ASN A 94 18.52 -3.05 -17.82
CA ASN A 94 19.92 -2.75 -17.52
C ASN A 94 20.08 -1.80 -16.31
N GLY A 95 19.34 -2.09 -15.22
CA GLY A 95 19.29 -1.28 -14.00
C GLY A 95 18.30 -0.10 -14.03
N GLY A 96 17.61 0.13 -15.15
CA GLY A 96 16.63 1.21 -15.30
C GLY A 96 15.48 1.13 -14.29
N LEU A 97 14.99 -0.08 -13.98
CA LEU A 97 13.95 -0.27 -12.97
C LEU A 97 14.45 0.08 -11.55
N GLY A 98 15.69 -0.31 -11.21
CA GLY A 98 16.31 0.04 -9.93
C GLY A 98 16.44 1.55 -9.77
N ALA A 99 16.97 2.23 -10.79
CA ALA A 99 17.09 3.70 -10.78
C ALA A 99 15.72 4.39 -10.66
N PHE A 100 14.71 3.90 -11.36
CA PHE A 100 13.34 4.41 -11.24
C PHE A 100 12.76 4.17 -9.83
N THR A 101 13.00 3.01 -9.24
CA THR A 101 12.54 2.67 -7.89
C THR A 101 13.16 3.59 -6.85
N ILE A 102 14.46 3.86 -6.95
CA ILE A 102 15.15 4.84 -6.08
C ILE A 102 14.55 6.24 -6.26
N LYS A 103 14.31 6.67 -7.51
CA LYS A 103 13.67 7.97 -7.80
C LYS A 103 12.30 8.09 -7.14
N VAL A 104 11.46 7.05 -7.21
CA VAL A 104 10.14 7.02 -6.56
C VAL A 104 10.25 7.07 -5.04
N ALA A 105 11.22 6.34 -4.46
CA ALA A 105 11.47 6.36 -3.01
C ALA A 105 11.89 7.75 -2.53
N LEU A 106 12.88 8.36 -3.19
CA LEU A 106 13.35 9.72 -2.88
C LEU A 106 12.22 10.73 -2.96
N ALA A 107 11.40 10.66 -4.01
CA ALA A 107 10.26 11.56 -4.17
C ALA A 107 9.22 11.44 -3.04
N LYS A 108 9.14 10.30 -2.34
CA LYS A 108 8.25 10.10 -1.18
C LYS A 108 8.87 10.58 0.13
N THR A 109 10.19 10.43 0.29
CA THR A 109 10.89 10.84 1.51
C THR A 109 11.12 12.36 1.61
N THR A 110 11.00 13.09 0.49
CA THR A 110 11.19 14.55 0.44
C THR A 110 9.88 15.34 0.32
N ILE A 111 8.72 14.69 0.48
CA ILE A 111 7.42 15.38 0.42
C ILE A 111 7.27 16.31 1.63
N ASN A 112 6.70 17.49 1.40
CA ASN A 112 6.33 18.38 2.49
C ASN A 112 5.35 17.69 3.47
N PRO A 113 5.54 17.78 4.81
CA PRO A 113 4.71 17.07 5.77
C PRO A 113 3.19 17.32 5.62
N ALA A 114 2.77 18.55 5.33
CA ALA A 114 1.35 18.85 5.15
C ALA A 114 0.78 18.13 3.92
N THR A 115 1.52 18.14 2.81
CA THR A 115 1.14 17.40 1.59
C THR A 115 1.10 15.89 1.84
N ALA A 116 2.04 15.36 2.61
CA ALA A 116 2.07 13.94 2.97
C ALA A 116 0.84 13.54 3.81
N ILE A 117 0.45 14.37 4.78
CA ILE A 117 -0.74 14.13 5.61
C ILE A 117 -2.01 14.13 4.76
N VAL A 118 -2.22 15.18 3.94
CA VAL A 118 -3.43 15.32 3.12
C VAL A 118 -3.54 14.18 2.11
N SER A 119 -2.44 13.84 1.42
CA SER A 119 -2.43 12.70 0.50
C SER A 119 -2.66 11.36 1.19
N GLY A 120 -2.17 11.19 2.42
CA GLY A 120 -2.44 10.03 3.26
C GLY A 120 -3.92 9.87 3.62
N ILE A 121 -4.60 10.97 3.96
CA ILE A 121 -6.05 10.98 4.21
C ILE A 121 -6.81 10.54 2.97
N LEU A 122 -6.52 11.13 1.81
CA LEU A 122 -7.17 10.78 0.54
C LEU A 122 -6.95 9.31 0.17
N CYS A 123 -5.71 8.82 0.35
CA CYS A 123 -5.38 7.41 0.14
C CYS A 123 -6.24 6.49 1.00
N ASN A 124 -6.33 6.77 2.31
CA ASN A 124 -7.03 5.89 3.22
C ASN A 124 -8.56 5.95 3.05
N ILE A 125 -9.13 7.09 2.62
CA ILE A 125 -10.55 7.16 2.24
C ILE A 125 -10.85 6.14 1.14
N LEU A 126 -10.04 6.10 0.08
CA LEU A 126 -10.24 5.16 -1.03
C LEU A 126 -10.07 3.69 -0.58
N VAL A 127 -9.08 3.41 0.26
CA VAL A 127 -8.86 2.05 0.78
C VAL A 127 -10.04 1.61 1.65
N CYS A 128 -10.50 2.44 2.59
CA CYS A 128 -11.65 2.14 3.44
C CYS A 128 -12.91 1.90 2.61
N LEU A 129 -13.18 2.74 1.60
CA LEU A 129 -14.32 2.54 0.71
C LEU A 129 -14.23 1.21 -0.05
N ALA A 130 -13.04 0.83 -0.54
CA ALA A 130 -12.84 -0.44 -1.20
C ALA A 130 -13.12 -1.64 -0.27
N ILE A 131 -12.66 -1.59 0.99
CA ILE A 131 -12.94 -2.64 1.99
C ILE A 131 -14.43 -2.70 2.33
N VAL A 132 -15.10 -1.56 2.51
CA VAL A 132 -16.56 -1.53 2.77
C VAL A 132 -17.33 -2.13 1.60
N MET A 133 -16.99 -1.78 0.36
CA MET A 133 -17.63 -2.37 -0.82
C MET A 133 -17.40 -3.89 -0.89
N ALA A 134 -16.19 -4.36 -0.59
CA ALA A 134 -15.88 -5.78 -0.59
C ALA A 134 -16.70 -6.54 0.49
N THR A 135 -16.79 -5.99 1.70
CA THR A 135 -17.57 -6.62 2.80
C THR A 135 -19.08 -6.57 2.58
N ALA A 136 -19.60 -5.58 1.86
CA ALA A 136 -21.01 -5.48 1.50
C ALA A 136 -21.43 -6.41 0.33
N SER A 137 -20.47 -7.05 -0.35
CA SER A 137 -20.74 -7.96 -1.48
C SER A 137 -21.07 -9.40 -1.06
N THR A 138 -20.90 -9.70 0.22
CA THR A 138 -21.33 -10.93 0.91
C THR A 138 -22.65 -10.74 1.62
#